data_AF-A0A5D4XKE0-F1
#
_entry.id   AF-A0A5D4XKE0-F1
#
_cell.length_a   1.000
_cell.length_b   1.000
_cell.length_c   1.000
_cell.angle_alpha   90.00
_cell.angle_beta   90.00
_cell.angle_gamma   90.00
#
_symmetry.space_group_name_H-M   'P 1'
#
loop_
_entity.id
_entity.type
_entity.pdbx_description
1 polymer ?
#
loop_
_entity_poly.entity_id
_entity_poly.type
_entity_poly.pdbx_seq_one_letter_code
_entity_poly.pdbx_strand_id
1 'polypeptide(L)'
;MNLPLHSGWPGVMESALIAFAIGMLCFGFWRWLCRRAGWGEARAIGWACVSAIAIAAGIDSWNLFYLGVVRLESPLYARVALAKMHDPDFLGARVFMAWAGALCGVVAAWALLQRRKRASP
;
A
#
# COMPACT_ATOMS: atom_id res chain seq x y z
N MET A 1 -9.84 -0.55 7.72
CA MET A 1 -10.16 0.86 8.02
C MET A 1 -11.12 1.35 6.95
N ASN A 2 -12.34 1.77 7.31
CA ASN A 2 -13.29 2.40 6.37
C ASN A 2 -13.08 3.91 6.40
N LEU A 3 -12.20 4.40 5.52
CA LEU A 3 -12.14 5.82 5.19
C LEU A 3 -13.17 6.07 4.06
N PRO A 4 -13.99 7.13 4.12
CA PRO A 4 -14.93 7.45 3.05
C PRO A 4 -14.16 8.01 1.84
N LEU A 5 -13.56 7.13 1.04
CA LEU A 5 -13.03 7.48 -0.29
C LEU A 5 -14.16 7.53 -1.31
N HIS A 6 -14.00 8.38 -2.31
CA HIS A 6 -14.87 8.38 -3.48
C HIS A 6 -14.87 7.00 -4.17
N SER A 7 -15.96 6.63 -4.82
CA SER A 7 -16.02 5.40 -5.63
C SER A 7 -15.49 5.63 -7.04
N GLY A 8 -15.07 4.57 -7.73
CA GLY A 8 -14.54 4.61 -9.08
C GLY A 8 -13.07 5.03 -9.16
N TRP A 9 -12.67 5.52 -10.34
CA TRP A 9 -11.31 6.00 -10.61
C TRP A 9 -10.77 7.04 -9.61
N PRO A 10 -11.56 8.01 -9.10
CA PRO A 10 -11.10 8.93 -8.08
C PRO A 10 -10.65 8.20 -6.80
N GLY A 11 -11.42 7.21 -6.34
CA GLY A 11 -11.06 6.38 -5.19
C GLY A 11 -9.77 5.57 -5.41
N VAL A 12 -9.57 5.05 -6.62
CA VAL A 12 -8.33 4.38 -7.00
C VAL A 12 -7.13 5.33 -6.84
N MET A 13 -7.23 6.56 -7.33
CA MET A 13 -6.15 7.55 -7.25
C MET A 13 -5.90 8.03 -5.82
N GLU A 14 -6.96 8.29 -5.04
CA GLU A 14 -6.85 8.62 -3.62
C GLU A 14 -6.15 7.49 -2.85
N SER A 15 -6.55 6.23 -3.09
CA SER A 15 -5.92 5.06 -2.46
C SER A 15 -4.43 4.95 -2.83
N ALA A 16 -4.08 5.24 -4.09
CA ALA A 16 -2.70 5.23 -4.56
C ALA A 16 -1.86 6.33 -3.90
N LEU A 17 -2.41 7.54 -3.74
CA LEU A 17 -1.75 8.66 -3.08
C LEU A 17 -1.55 8.41 -1.59
N ILE A 18 -2.54 7.83 -0.91
CA ILE A 18 -2.42 7.41 0.49
C ILE A 18 -1.36 6.32 0.61
N ALA A 19 -1.38 5.32 -0.28
CA ALA A 19 -0.38 4.26 -0.28
C ALA A 19 1.04 4.81 -0.52
N PHE A 20 1.18 5.79 -1.43
CA PHE A 20 2.43 6.51 -1.66
C PHE A 20 2.95 7.20 -0.39
N ALA A 21 2.09 7.94 0.31
CA ALA A 21 2.44 8.56 1.58
C ALA A 21 2.86 7.52 2.64
N ILE A 22 2.13 6.42 2.76
CA ILE A 22 2.46 5.30 3.66
C ILE A 22 3.84 4.72 3.31
N GLY A 23 4.15 4.54 2.02
CA GLY A 23 5.45 4.08 1.55
C GLY A 23 6.59 5.00 1.98
N MET A 24 6.41 6.32 1.82
CA MET A 24 7.40 7.30 2.28
C MET A 24 7.62 7.24 3.79
N LEU A 25 6.54 7.14 4.57
CA LEU A 25 6.59 7.05 6.03
C LEU A 25 7.27 5.76 6.50
N CYS A 26 6.94 4.63 5.89
CA CYS A 26 7.57 3.33 6.19
C CYS A 26 9.08 3.39 5.96
N PHE A 27 9.52 3.97 4.84
CA PHE A 27 10.95 4.11 4.58
C PHE A 27 11.64 5.00 5.62
N GLY A 28 11.03 6.13 5.98
CA GLY A 28 11.55 7.01 7.02
C GLY A 28 11.71 6.30 8.37
N PHE A 29 10.67 5.57 8.79
CA PHE A 29 10.67 4.80 10.03
C PHE A 29 11.75 3.71 10.04
N TRP A 30 11.78 2.86 9.01
CA TRP A 30 12.75 1.75 8.93
C TRP A 30 14.17 2.25 8.81
N ARG A 31 14.41 3.32 8.07
CA ARG A 31 15.73 3.92 7.98
C ARG A 31 16.19 4.47 9.33
N TRP A 32 15.32 5.15 10.07
CA TRP A 32 15.63 5.62 11.43
C TRP A 32 15.95 4.44 12.37
N LEU A 33 15.16 3.38 12.33
CA LEU A 33 15.36 2.19 13.16
C LEU A 33 16.66 1.45 12.80
N CYS A 34 16.91 1.20 11.50
CA CYS A 34 18.12 0.55 11.02
C CYS A 34 19.38 1.35 11.37
N ARG A 35 19.32 2.70 11.32
CA ARG A 35 20.44 3.54 11.77
C ARG A 35 20.75 3.36 13.26
N ARG A 36 19.73 3.20 14.10
CA ARG A 36 19.92 2.93 15.54
C ARG A 36 20.44 1.53 15.81
N ALA A 37 20.02 0.56 15.00
CA ALA A 37 20.43 -0.84 15.12
C ALA A 37 21.76 -1.17 14.39
N GLY A 38 22.39 -0.22 13.70
CA GLY A 38 23.59 -0.46 12.89
C GLY A 38 23.35 -1.33 11.65
N TRP A 39 22.11 -1.42 11.16
CA TRP A 39 21.77 -2.24 10.00
C TRP A 39 21.97 -1.49 8.69
N GLY A 40 22.33 -2.22 7.63
CA GLY A 40 22.55 -1.69 6.29
C GLY A 40 21.28 -1.13 5.62
N GLU A 41 21.48 -0.20 4.69
CA GLU A 41 20.38 0.53 4.02
C GLU A 41 19.46 -0.38 3.19
N ALA A 42 19.99 -1.46 2.60
CA ALA A 42 19.19 -2.45 1.87
C ALA A 42 18.12 -3.12 2.75
N ARG A 43 18.43 -3.36 4.03
CA ARG A 43 17.48 -3.96 4.98
C ARG A 43 16.36 -2.98 5.33
N ALA A 44 16.67 -1.68 5.41
CA ALA A 44 15.66 -0.64 5.61
C ALA A 44 14.70 -0.55 4.42
N ILE A 45 15.21 -0.62 3.18
CA ILE A 45 14.38 -0.60 1.96
C ILE A 45 13.49 -1.85 1.91
N GLY A 46 14.07 -3.04 2.14
CA GLY A 46 13.32 -4.30 2.10
C GLY A 46 12.15 -4.32 3.07
N TRP A 47 12.41 -3.98 4.35
CA TRP A 47 11.35 -3.94 5.35
C TRP A 47 10.33 -2.82 5.10
N ALA A 48 10.76 -1.68 4.57
CA ALA A 48 9.86 -0.61 4.19
C ALA A 48 8.89 -1.02 3.08
N CYS A 49 9.36 -1.73 2.04
CA CYS A 49 8.49 -2.25 1.00
C CYS A 49 7.46 -3.24 1.55
N VAL A 50 7.91 -4.20 2.37
CA VAL A 50 7.04 -5.22 2.96
C VAL A 50 5.98 -4.57 3.87
N SER A 51 6.40 -3.69 4.78
CA SER A 51 5.46 -3.03 5.69
C SER A 51 4.51 -2.08 4.97
N ALA A 52 5.00 -1.35 3.95
CA ALA A 52 4.16 -0.42 3.19
C ALA A 52 3.04 -1.15 2.44
N ILE A 53 3.35 -2.27 1.77
CA ILE A 53 2.33 -3.09 1.10
C ILE A 53 1.35 -3.66 2.13
N ALA A 54 1.84 -4.22 3.22
CA ALA A 54 1.00 -4.82 4.25
C ALA A 54 0.01 -3.81 4.85
N ILE A 55 0.46 -2.57 5.10
CA ILE A 55 -0.37 -1.51 5.70
C ILE A 55 -1.31 -0.89 4.66
N ALA A 56 -0.82 -0.55 3.47
CA ALA A 56 -1.57 0.22 2.49
C ALA A 56 -2.53 -0.64 1.66
N ALA A 57 -2.12 -1.85 1.29
CA ALA A 57 -2.85 -2.70 0.35
C ALA A 57 -3.28 -4.04 0.96
N GLY A 58 -2.94 -4.35 2.21
CA GLY A 58 -3.19 -5.67 2.81
C GLY A 58 -4.67 -6.05 2.83
N ILE A 59 -5.55 -5.13 3.23
CA ILE A 59 -6.99 -5.40 3.30
C ILE A 59 -7.58 -5.59 1.91
N ASP A 60 -7.28 -4.69 0.96
CA ASP A 60 -7.80 -4.78 -0.40
C ASP A 60 -7.27 -6.04 -1.12
N SER A 61 -6.00 -6.41 -0.87
CA SER A 61 -5.40 -7.64 -1.40
C SER A 61 -6.06 -8.89 -0.81
N TRP A 62 -6.38 -8.87 0.48
CA TRP A 62 -7.11 -9.96 1.13
C TRP A 62 -8.53 -10.11 0.56
N ASN A 63 -9.23 -9.00 0.37
CA ASN A 63 -10.56 -8.99 -0.24
C ASN A 63 -10.50 -9.54 -1.67
N LEU A 64 -9.49 -9.13 -2.45
CA LEU A 64 -9.30 -9.59 -3.83
C LEU A 64 -8.98 -11.10 -3.88
N PHE A 65 -8.12 -11.57 -2.98
CA PHE A 65 -7.85 -13.00 -2.83
C PHE A 65 -9.12 -13.78 -2.44
N TYR A 66 -9.89 -13.28 -1.47
CA TYR A 66 -11.12 -13.91 -1.01
C TYR A 66 -12.14 -14.05 -2.16
N LEU A 67 -12.34 -13.00 -2.96
CA LEU A 67 -13.22 -13.05 -4.13
C LEU A 67 -12.70 -13.99 -5.23
N GLY A 68 -11.38 -14.12 -5.38
CA GLY A 68 -10.78 -15.01 -6.38
C GLY A 68 -10.78 -16.49 -6.01
N VAL A 69 -10.71 -16.81 -4.71
CA VAL A 69 -10.59 -18.18 -4.20
C VAL A 69 -11.92 -18.76 -3.75
N VAL A 70 -12.79 -17.97 -3.12
CA VAL A 70 -14.07 -18.46 -2.61
C VAL A 70 -15.07 -18.52 -3.76
N ARG A 71 -15.44 -19.74 -4.18
CA ARG A 71 -16.60 -19.96 -5.06
C ARG A 71 -17.86 -19.55 -4.30
N LEU A 72 -18.36 -18.36 -4.60
CA LEU A 72 -19.64 -17.88 -4.12
C LEU A 72 -20.77 -18.60 -4.88
N GLU A 73 -21.05 -19.86 -4.54
CA GLU A 73 -22.05 -20.69 -5.25
C GLU A 73 -23.50 -20.24 -5.03
N SER A 74 -23.73 -19.35 -4.04
CA SER A 74 -25.04 -18.71 -3.89
C SER A 74 -24.94 -17.19 -4.13
N PRO A 75 -25.87 -16.60 -4.89
CA PRO A 75 -25.93 -15.16 -5.12
C PRO A 75 -26.17 -14.35 -3.84
N LEU A 76 -26.68 -14.99 -2.77
CA LEU A 76 -26.90 -14.35 -1.48
C LEU A 76 -25.58 -14.13 -0.71
N TYR A 77 -24.72 -15.15 -0.64
CA TYR A 77 -23.38 -15.03 -0.04
C TYR A 77 -22.50 -14.05 -0.81
N ALA A 78 -22.63 -14.00 -2.15
CA ALA A 78 -21.93 -13.02 -2.97
C ALA A 78 -22.30 -11.57 -2.60
N ARG A 79 -23.61 -11.28 -2.48
CA ARG A 79 -24.09 -9.94 -2.11
C ARG A 79 -23.68 -9.53 -0.71
N VAL A 80 -23.69 -10.45 0.25
CA VAL A 80 -23.26 -10.17 1.63
C VAL A 80 -21.76 -9.88 1.71
N ALA A 81 -20.93 -10.60 0.95
CA ALA A 81 -19.50 -10.33 0.86
C ALA A 81 -19.23 -8.97 0.19
N LEU A 82 -19.90 -8.70 -0.93
CA LEU A 82 -19.77 -7.46 -1.69
C LEU A 82 -20.21 -6.22 -0.89
N ALA A 83 -21.30 -6.32 -0.12
CA ALA A 83 -21.81 -5.21 0.69
C ALA A 83 -20.86 -4.77 1.82
N LYS A 84 -19.91 -5.62 2.20
CA LYS A 84 -18.88 -5.30 3.21
C LYS A 84 -17.63 -4.66 2.61
N MET A 85 -17.50 -4.68 1.27
CA MET A 85 -16.31 -4.19 0.57
C MET A 85 -16.53 -2.76 0.07
N HIS A 86 -15.54 -1.91 0.29
CA HIS A 86 -15.54 -0.57 -0.27
C HIS A 86 -15.22 -0.65 -1.76
N ASP A 87 -16.19 -0.32 -2.61
CA ASP A 87 -16.07 -0.25 -4.07
C ASP A 87 -15.53 -1.54 -4.74
N PRO A 88 -16.32 -2.62 -4.74
CA PRO A 88 -15.88 -3.93 -5.24
C PRO A 88 -15.58 -3.95 -6.75
N ASP A 89 -16.22 -3.08 -7.54
CA ASP A 89 -16.05 -3.04 -9.01
C ASP A 89 -14.63 -2.61 -9.42
N PHE A 90 -14.00 -1.74 -8.61
CA PHE A 90 -12.64 -1.25 -8.85
C PHE A 90 -11.60 -1.90 -7.93
N LEU A 91 -11.96 -2.95 -7.18
CA LEU A 91 -11.07 -3.57 -6.20
C LEU A 91 -9.72 -3.99 -6.79
N GLY A 92 -9.72 -4.61 -7.98
CA GLY A 92 -8.48 -4.99 -8.68
C GLY A 92 -7.59 -3.80 -9.01
N ALA A 93 -8.17 -2.73 -9.55
CA ALA A 93 -7.45 -1.50 -9.87
C ALA A 93 -6.89 -0.81 -8.61
N ARG A 94 -7.69 -0.79 -7.53
CA ARG A 94 -7.28 -0.27 -6.21
C ARG A 94 -6.08 -1.02 -5.66
N VAL A 95 -6.12 -2.36 -5.62
CA VAL A 95 -5.01 -3.18 -5.14
C VAL A 95 -3.75 -2.88 -5.94
N PHE A 96 -3.83 -2.95 -7.27
CA PHE A 96 -2.69 -2.71 -8.14
C PHE A 96 -2.10 -1.30 -7.94
N MET A 97 -2.94 -0.27 -7.92
CA MET A 97 -2.48 1.10 -7.74
C MET A 97 -1.98 1.39 -6.32
N ALA A 98 -2.52 0.75 -5.29
CA ALA A 98 -2.01 0.84 -3.94
C ALA A 98 -0.62 0.20 -3.82
N TRP A 99 -0.39 -0.95 -4.46
CA TRP A 99 0.95 -1.56 -4.53
C TRP A 99 1.95 -0.65 -5.25
N ALA A 100 1.57 -0.14 -6.43
CA ALA A 100 2.41 0.76 -7.20
C ALA A 100 2.72 2.05 -6.42
N GLY A 101 1.69 2.67 -5.82
CA GLY A 101 1.82 3.86 -4.98
C GLY A 101 2.77 3.63 -3.81
N ALA A 102 2.56 2.58 -3.02
CA ALA A 102 3.39 2.24 -1.87
C ALA A 102 4.87 2.05 -2.24
N LEU A 103 5.15 1.29 -3.29
CA LEU A 103 6.53 1.05 -3.75
C LEU A 103 7.18 2.31 -4.30
N CYS A 104 6.45 3.09 -5.11
CA CYS A 104 6.90 4.39 -5.59
C CYS A 104 7.21 5.35 -4.43
N GLY A 105 6.40 5.32 -3.36
CA GLY A 105 6.61 6.12 -2.15
C GLY A 105 7.90 5.78 -1.44
N VAL A 106 8.19 4.49 -1.27
CA VAL A 106 9.46 4.03 -0.68
C VAL A 106 10.65 4.49 -1.53
N VAL A 107 10.60 4.28 -2.85
CA VAL A 107 11.70 4.65 -3.77
C VAL A 107 11.88 6.17 -3.81
N ALA A 108 10.80 6.94 -3.85
CA ALA A 108 10.84 8.40 -3.84
C ALA A 108 11.46 8.94 -2.55
N ALA A 109 11.05 8.44 -1.39
CA ALA A 109 11.63 8.83 -0.11
C ALA A 109 13.13 8.49 -0.03
N TRP A 110 13.54 7.32 -0.52
CA TRP A 110 14.94 6.95 -0.64
C TRP A 110 15.71 7.91 -1.55
N ALA A 111 15.23 8.16 -2.77
CA ALA A 111 15.88 9.02 -3.74
C ALA A 111 16.03 10.47 -3.23
N LEU A 112 14.99 11.02 -2.62
CA LEU A 112 15.02 12.36 -2.00
C LEU A 112 16.12 12.46 -0.94
N LEU A 113 16.25 11.43 -0.10
CA LEU A 113 17.22 11.44 0.98
C LEU A 113 18.65 11.20 0.49
N GLN A 114 18.85 10.41 -0.57
CA GLN A 114 20.15 10.24 -1.21
C GLN A 114 20.62 11.52 -1.91
N ARG A 115 19.70 12.25 -2.55
CA ARG A 115 19.99 13.58 -3.12
C ARG A 115 20.44 14.55 -2.03
N ARG A 116 19.77 14.57 -0.87
CA ARG A 116 20.16 15.41 0.28
C ARG A 116 21.56 15.07 0.79
N LYS A 117 21.92 13.79 0.90
CA LYS A 117 23.29 13.38 1.29
C LYS A 117 24.35 13.91 0.31
N ARG A 118 24.09 13.87 -0.99
CA ARG A 118 25.05 14.33 -2.02
C ARG A 118 25.21 15.86 -2.05
N ALA A 119 24.18 16.60 -1.62
CA ALA A 119 24.19 18.06 -1.60
C ALA A 119 24.79 18.67 -0.31
N SER A 120 25.11 17.84 0.70
CA SER A 120 25.80 18.27 1.91
C SER A 120 27.32 18.07 1.70
N PRO A 121 28.14 19.14 1.71
CA PRO A 121 29.59 19.07 1.54
C PRO A 121 30.30 18.41 2.73
#